data_AF-A0A916M184-F1
#
_entry.id   AF-A0A916M184-F1
#
_cell.length_a   1.000
_cell.length_b   1.000
_cell.length_c   1.000
_cell.angle_alpha   90.00
_cell.angle_beta   90.00
_cell.angle_gamma   90.00
#
_symmetry.space_group_name_H-M   'P 1'
#
loop_
_entity.id
_entity.type
_entity.pdbx_description
1 polymer ?
#
loop_
_entity_poly.entity_id
_entity_poly.type
_entity_poly.pdbx_seq_one_letter_code
_entity_poly.pdbx_strand_id
1 'polypeptide(L)'
;NYSLLLEGVSRSLTHELVRHRAGFAYSQLSQRYVDESVADFVVPPAIIGDEALEARWQAQMEDAQRTYVALVDQLMERYAWVEDRVHRRKMAREAARGVLPNSTETKIVVTSNVRAWRTMLELRAGEGAELEIRRMAVAVIRILKAEAPAFFSDFEVYEAADHREAARSSYHKV
;
A
#
# COMPACT_ATOMS: atom_id res chain seq x y z
N ASN A 1 1.34 2.72 -22.10
CA ASN A 1 1.28 2.17 -20.73
C ASN A 1 1.84 3.23 -19.80
N TYR A 2 1.35 3.30 -18.57
CA TYR A 2 1.88 4.19 -17.53
C TYR A 2 2.35 3.34 -16.36
N SER A 3 3.50 3.70 -15.80
CA SER A 3 4.13 3.05 -14.66
C SER A 3 4.28 4.07 -13.54
N LEU A 4 3.77 3.75 -12.36
CA LEU A 4 3.86 4.61 -11.18
C LEU A 4 4.58 3.84 -10.07
N LEU A 5 5.50 4.52 -9.39
CA LEU A 5 6.02 4.08 -8.11
C LEU A 5 5.14 4.68 -7.01
N LEU A 6 4.55 3.81 -6.18
CA LEU A 6 3.77 4.19 -5.02
C LEU A 6 4.59 3.89 -3.77
N GLU A 7 4.75 4.90 -2.92
CA GLU A 7 5.43 4.84 -1.61
C GLU A 7 4.48 5.41 -0.55
N GLY A 8 4.73 5.16 0.73
CA GLY A 8 3.85 5.61 1.81
C GLY A 8 2.46 4.95 1.77
N VAL A 9 2.35 3.75 1.20
CA VAL A 9 1.10 2.96 1.15
C VAL A 9 1.19 1.72 2.03
N SER A 10 0.09 1.33 2.65
CA SER A 10 0.04 0.20 3.57
C SER A 10 0.04 -1.15 2.85
N ARG A 11 0.40 -2.21 3.58
CA ARG A 11 0.22 -3.59 3.09
C ARG A 11 -1.25 -3.89 2.79
N SER A 12 -2.19 -3.43 3.64
CA SER A 12 -3.63 -3.59 3.39
C SER A 12 -4.07 -2.95 2.08
N LEU A 13 -3.65 -1.73 1.78
CA LEU A 13 -3.96 -1.06 0.51
C LEU A 13 -3.43 -1.89 -0.66
N THR A 14 -2.19 -2.37 -0.58
CA THR A 14 -1.65 -3.19 -1.68
C THR A 14 -2.37 -4.52 -1.86
N HIS A 15 -2.89 -5.13 -0.79
CA HIS A 15 -3.73 -6.32 -0.90
C HIS A 15 -5.03 -6.08 -1.67
N GLU A 16 -5.58 -4.87 -1.63
CA GLU A 16 -6.72 -4.47 -2.48
C GLU A 16 -6.31 -4.12 -3.90
N LEU A 17 -5.18 -3.41 -4.06
CA LEU A 17 -4.66 -2.96 -5.34
C LEU A 17 -4.30 -4.13 -6.26
N VAL A 18 -3.59 -5.14 -5.76
CA VAL A 18 -3.15 -6.29 -6.57
C VAL A 18 -4.30 -7.21 -7.01
N ARG A 19 -5.54 -6.94 -6.57
CA ARG A 19 -6.75 -7.62 -7.08
C ARG A 19 -7.10 -7.18 -8.50
N HIS A 20 -6.59 -6.04 -8.96
CA HIS A 20 -6.71 -5.58 -10.34
C HIS A 20 -5.71 -6.33 -11.22
N ARG A 21 -6.14 -7.41 -11.86
CA ARG A 21 -5.25 -8.34 -12.58
C ARG A 21 -5.08 -8.00 -14.06
N ALA A 22 -6.18 -7.74 -14.75
CA ALA A 22 -6.19 -7.61 -16.20
C ALA A 22 -5.47 -6.34 -16.65
N GLY A 23 -4.38 -6.48 -17.38
CA GLY A 23 -3.60 -5.37 -17.90
C GLY A 23 -2.72 -4.66 -16.86
N PHE A 24 -2.49 -5.26 -15.69
CA PHE A 24 -1.58 -4.74 -14.66
C PHE A 24 -0.36 -5.63 -14.50
N ALA A 25 0.77 -5.01 -14.16
CA ALA A 25 1.98 -5.66 -13.70
C ALA A 25 2.47 -4.95 -12.42
N TYR A 26 2.98 -5.74 -11.48
CA TYR A 26 3.36 -5.27 -10.15
C TYR A 26 4.80 -5.69 -9.83
N SER A 27 5.53 -4.81 -9.15
CA SER A 27 6.80 -5.14 -8.50
C SER A 27 6.81 -4.49 -7.13
N GLN A 28 6.75 -5.30 -6.08
CA GLN A 28 6.52 -4.83 -4.71
C GLN A 28 7.70 -5.19 -3.80
N LEU A 29 7.98 -4.30 -2.84
CA LEU A 29 8.95 -4.53 -1.78
C LEU A 29 8.61 -5.81 -0.99
N SER A 30 9.58 -6.73 -0.90
CA SER A 30 9.40 -8.04 -0.29
C SER A 30 9.89 -8.07 1.17
N GLN A 31 8.96 -8.29 2.10
CA GLN A 31 9.24 -8.54 3.52
C GLN A 31 10.05 -9.83 3.80
N ARG A 32 10.26 -10.68 2.79
CA ARG A 32 11.14 -11.86 2.92
C ARG A 32 12.62 -11.50 2.77
N TYR A 33 12.90 -10.43 2.03
CA TYR A 33 14.25 -10.04 1.64
C TYR A 33 14.68 -8.73 2.29
N VAL A 34 13.80 -7.73 2.34
CA VAL A 34 14.08 -6.44 2.96
C VAL A 34 14.02 -6.56 4.49
N ASP A 35 14.87 -5.76 5.13
CA ASP A 35 14.92 -5.64 6.59
C ASP A 35 13.84 -4.67 7.05
N GLU A 36 12.96 -5.13 7.95
CA GLU A 36 11.87 -4.33 8.52
C GLU A 36 12.14 -3.95 9.98
N SER A 37 13.39 -4.08 10.45
CA SER A 37 13.81 -3.63 11.79
C SER A 37 13.63 -2.13 11.99
N VAL A 38 13.62 -1.36 10.90
CA VAL A 38 13.31 0.07 10.85
C VAL A 38 12.22 0.31 9.80
N ALA A 39 11.10 -0.41 9.94
CA ALA A 39 9.93 -0.23 9.09
C ALA A 39 9.19 1.08 9.40
N ASP A 40 8.74 1.75 8.34
CA ASP A 40 7.72 2.79 8.40
C ASP A 40 6.31 2.18 8.48
N PHE A 41 5.36 2.96 9.01
CA PHE A 41 3.96 2.56 9.12
C PHE A 41 3.05 3.66 8.59
N VAL A 42 1.99 3.25 7.89
CA VAL A 42 0.97 4.13 7.32
C VAL A 42 -0.22 4.21 8.27
N VAL A 43 -0.47 5.41 8.78
CA VAL A 43 -1.62 5.71 9.64
C VAL A 43 -2.90 5.63 8.81
N PRO A 44 -3.89 4.80 9.20
CA PRO A 44 -5.19 4.77 8.57
C PRO A 44 -5.82 6.17 8.54
N PRO A 45 -6.37 6.65 7.41
CA PRO A 45 -6.83 8.03 7.30
C PRO A 45 -7.95 8.44 8.28
N ALA A 46 -8.68 7.46 8.82
CA ALA A 46 -9.73 7.67 9.82
C ALA A 46 -9.19 7.92 11.24
N ILE A 47 -7.91 7.61 11.50
CA ILE A 47 -7.24 7.87 12.78
C ILE A 47 -6.61 9.27 12.82
N ILE A 48 -6.23 9.80 11.65
CA ILE A 48 -5.47 11.06 11.53
C ILE A 48 -6.25 12.23 12.14
N GLY A 49 -5.61 12.97 13.05
CA GLY A 49 -6.14 14.15 13.72
C GLY A 49 -6.79 13.89 15.07
N ASP A 50 -6.85 12.63 15.52
CA ASP A 50 -7.27 12.25 16.88
C ASP A 50 -6.04 11.75 17.67
N GLU A 51 -5.55 12.59 18.58
CA GLU A 51 -4.34 12.35 19.36
C GLU A 51 -4.41 11.05 20.19
N ALA A 52 -5.59 10.70 20.71
CA ALA A 52 -5.76 9.50 21.52
C ALA A 52 -5.74 8.22 20.66
N LEU A 53 -6.35 8.27 19.46
CA LEU A 53 -6.29 7.16 18.51
C LEU A 53 -4.89 7.00 17.91
N GLU A 54 -4.24 8.10 17.56
CA GLU A 54 -2.87 8.11 17.03
C GLU A 54 -1.88 7.53 18.05
N ALA A 55 -1.94 7.96 19.32
CA ALA A 55 -1.06 7.44 20.37
C ALA A 55 -1.23 5.92 20.58
N ARG A 56 -2.47 5.44 20.59
CA ARG A 56 -2.75 3.98 20.71
C ARG A 56 -2.25 3.21 19.50
N TRP A 57 -2.47 3.72 18.30
CA TRP A 57 -1.98 3.10 17.07
C TRP A 57 -0.46 3.05 17.05
N GLN A 58 0.22 4.16 17.38
CA GLN A 58 1.67 4.25 17.40
C GLN A 58 2.28 3.25 18.39
N ALA A 59 1.75 3.17 19.61
CA ALA A 59 2.22 2.23 20.62
C ALA A 59 2.15 0.77 20.13
N GLN A 60 1.09 0.41 19.39
CA GLN A 60 0.94 -0.90 18.77
C GLN A 60 1.96 -1.15 17.64
N MET A 61 2.26 -0.14 16.82
CA MET A 61 3.25 -0.26 15.74
C MET A 61 4.67 -0.48 16.31
N GLU A 62 5.03 0.28 17.34
CA GLU A 62 6.31 0.13 18.03
C GLU A 62 6.45 -1.24 18.69
N ASP A 63 5.39 -1.76 19.28
CA ASP A 63 5.40 -3.09 19.89
C ASP A 63 5.55 -4.22 18.86
N ALA A 64 4.84 -4.12 17.73
CA ALA A 64 5.00 -5.05 16.62
C ALA A 64 6.44 -5.02 16.06
N GLN A 65 7.04 -3.83 15.92
CA GLN A 65 8.41 -3.68 15.44
C GLN A 65 9.43 -4.30 16.42
N ARG A 66 9.32 -4.02 17.73
CA ARG A 66 10.16 -4.66 18.75
C ARG A 66 10.04 -6.19 18.73
N THR A 67 8.81 -6.68 18.62
CA THR A 67 8.53 -8.12 18.55
C THR A 67 9.13 -8.74 17.30
N TYR A 68 9.02 -8.07 16.14
CA TYR A 68 9.64 -8.51 14.90
C TYR A 68 11.15 -8.68 15.04
N VAL A 69 11.85 -7.67 15.59
CA VAL A 69 13.31 -7.72 15.79
C VAL A 69 13.70 -8.90 16.69
N ALA A 70 13.02 -9.04 17.83
CA ALA A 70 13.29 -10.14 18.76
C ALA A 70 13.07 -11.53 18.12
N LEU A 71 12.02 -11.69 17.30
CA LEU A 71 11.76 -12.92 16.58
C LEU A 71 12.81 -13.19 15.51
N VAL A 72 13.26 -12.18 14.76
CA VAL A 72 14.34 -12.35 13.78
C VAL A 72 15.60 -12.85 14.46
N ASP A 73 16.01 -12.25 15.58
CA ASP A 73 17.22 -12.64 16.31
C ASP A 73 17.14 -14.09 16.82
N GLN A 74 16.04 -14.45 17.49
CA GLN A 74 15.81 -15.82 17.99
C GLN A 74 15.75 -16.84 16.85
N LEU A 75 15.15 -16.51 15.72
CA LEU A 75 15.08 -17.40 14.55
C LEU A 75 16.45 -17.53 13.86
N MET A 76 17.26 -16.47 13.85
CA MET A 76 18.64 -16.52 13.34
C MET A 76 19.52 -17.47 14.16
N GLU A 77 19.33 -17.52 15.49
CA GLU A 77 19.97 -18.50 16.38
C GLU A 77 19.42 -19.91 16.14
N ARG A 78 18.09 -20.07 16.08
CA ARG A 78 17.44 -21.37 15.81
C ARG A 78 17.90 -21.99 14.49
N TYR A 79 18.14 -21.18 13.47
CA TYR A 79 18.59 -21.61 12.15
C TYR A 79 20.12 -21.55 12.00
N ALA A 80 20.89 -21.59 13.10
CA ALA A 80 22.35 -21.56 13.07
C ALA A 80 23.00 -22.68 12.24
N TRP A 81 22.28 -23.78 12.00
CA TRP A 81 22.69 -24.89 11.14
C TRP A 81 22.66 -24.57 9.64
N VAL A 82 22.02 -23.48 9.21
CA VAL A 82 21.98 -23.05 7.80
C VAL A 82 23.24 -22.23 7.50
N GLU A 83 24.25 -22.80 6.85
CA GLU A 83 25.54 -22.11 6.58
C GLU A 83 25.38 -20.82 5.77
N ASP A 84 24.51 -20.82 4.75
CA ASP A 84 24.21 -19.63 3.96
C ASP A 84 23.45 -18.60 4.79
N ARG A 85 24.17 -17.55 5.20
CA ARG A 85 23.63 -16.43 5.99
C ARG A 85 22.48 -15.71 5.31
N VAL A 86 22.47 -15.60 3.98
CA VAL A 86 21.39 -14.94 3.23
C VAL A 86 20.14 -15.80 3.28
N HIS A 87 20.27 -17.11 3.03
CA HIS A 87 19.16 -18.04 3.16
C HIS A 87 18.61 -18.08 4.60
N ARG A 88 19.50 -18.12 5.60
CA ARG A 88 19.13 -18.08 7.02
C ARG A 88 18.32 -16.84 7.38
N ARG A 89 18.78 -15.66 6.96
CA ARG A 89 18.07 -14.38 7.16
C ARG A 89 16.69 -14.39 6.51
N LYS A 90 16.59 -14.90 5.29
CA LYS A 90 15.32 -15.02 4.58
C LYS A 90 14.34 -15.92 5.35
N MET A 91 14.80 -17.07 5.87
CA MET A 91 13.97 -17.96 6.69
C MET A 91 13.47 -17.27 7.98
N ALA A 92 14.36 -16.56 8.69
CA ALA A 92 13.99 -15.83 9.89
C ALA A 92 12.96 -14.73 9.61
N ARG A 93 13.23 -13.87 8.62
CA ARG A 93 12.34 -12.75 8.25
C ARG A 93 10.99 -13.21 7.72
N GLU A 94 10.95 -14.29 6.95
CA GLU A 94 9.72 -14.85 6.39
C GLU A 94 8.71 -15.28 7.45
N ALA A 95 9.20 -15.79 8.58
CA ALA A 95 8.36 -16.15 9.73
C ALA A 95 8.11 -14.93 10.64
N ALA A 96 9.14 -14.15 10.98
CA ALA A 96 9.02 -13.02 11.90
C ALA A 96 8.04 -11.95 11.41
N ARG A 97 7.95 -11.70 10.09
CA ARG A 97 7.00 -10.75 9.52
C ARG A 97 5.52 -11.04 9.84
N GLY A 98 5.20 -12.22 10.36
CA GLY A 98 3.83 -12.57 10.79
C GLY A 98 3.27 -11.68 11.90
N VAL A 99 4.13 -10.96 12.64
CA VAL A 99 3.69 -9.97 13.65
C VAL A 99 3.57 -8.55 13.10
N LEU A 100 4.06 -8.29 11.88
CA LEU A 100 3.99 -6.97 11.28
C LEU A 100 2.54 -6.65 10.87
N PRO A 101 2.01 -5.47 11.25
CA PRO A 101 0.62 -5.10 11.01
C PRO A 101 0.35 -4.76 9.54
N ASN A 102 -0.92 -4.75 9.16
CA ASN A 102 -1.38 -4.28 7.84
C ASN A 102 -0.91 -2.86 7.50
N SER A 103 -0.73 -2.02 8.52
CA SER A 103 -0.20 -0.66 8.40
C SER A 103 1.27 -0.58 8.00
N THR A 104 2.02 -1.68 7.96
CA THR A 104 3.43 -1.64 7.53
C THR A 104 3.53 -1.01 6.15
N GLU A 105 4.41 -0.03 6.00
CA GLU A 105 4.63 0.64 4.72
C GLU A 105 5.15 -0.35 3.68
N THR A 106 4.80 -0.12 2.42
CA THR A 106 5.36 -0.84 1.31
C THR A 106 5.52 0.07 0.11
N LYS A 107 6.42 -0.33 -0.77
CA LYS A 107 6.70 0.36 -2.02
C LYS A 107 6.33 -0.57 -3.16
N ILE A 108 5.59 -0.08 -4.15
CA ILE A 108 5.12 -0.89 -5.27
C ILE A 108 5.18 -0.10 -6.57
N VAL A 109 5.84 -0.67 -7.58
CA VAL A 109 5.74 -0.22 -8.96
C VAL A 109 4.52 -0.89 -9.58
N VAL A 110 3.63 -0.07 -10.12
CA VAL A 110 2.40 -0.49 -10.79
C VAL A 110 2.46 -0.04 -12.23
N THR A 111 2.44 -0.98 -13.17
CA THR A 111 2.38 -0.69 -14.61
C THR A 111 1.06 -1.14 -15.17
N SER A 112 0.40 -0.29 -15.95
CA SER A 112 -0.83 -0.68 -16.63
C SER A 112 -1.09 0.07 -17.94
N ASN A 113 -1.92 -0.52 -18.79
CA ASN A 113 -2.46 0.18 -19.95
C ASN A 113 -3.57 1.16 -19.53
N VAL A 114 -3.89 2.12 -20.40
CA VAL A 114 -4.86 3.18 -20.11
C VAL A 114 -6.23 2.62 -19.72
N ARG A 115 -6.71 1.60 -20.43
CA ARG A 115 -8.04 1.01 -20.20
C ARG A 115 -8.13 0.41 -18.79
N ALA A 116 -7.08 -0.26 -18.34
CA ALA A 116 -7.00 -0.90 -17.05
C ALA A 116 -6.78 0.11 -15.91
N TRP A 117 -5.95 1.14 -16.11
CA TRP A 117 -5.88 2.29 -15.20
C TRP A 117 -7.25 2.92 -14.96
N ARG A 118 -7.97 3.27 -16.03
CA ARG A 118 -9.31 3.87 -15.92
C ARG A 118 -10.27 3.02 -15.12
N THR A 119 -10.34 1.71 -15.40
CA THR A 119 -11.23 0.79 -14.65
C THR A 119 -10.85 0.72 -13.18
N MET A 120 -9.56 0.67 -12.85
CA MET A 120 -9.13 0.67 -11.45
C MET A 120 -9.53 1.97 -10.75
N LEU A 121 -9.30 3.12 -11.39
CA LEU A 121 -9.59 4.44 -10.83
C LEU A 121 -11.09 4.67 -10.65
N GLU A 122 -11.93 4.25 -11.59
CA GLU A 122 -13.39 4.30 -11.45
C GLU A 122 -13.89 3.48 -10.25
N LEU A 123 -13.29 2.31 -9.99
CA LEU A 123 -13.65 1.46 -8.86
C LEU A 123 -13.11 1.94 -7.52
N ARG A 124 -11.93 2.59 -7.51
CA ARG A 124 -11.20 2.90 -6.28
C ARG A 124 -11.28 4.36 -5.86
N ALA A 125 -11.63 5.29 -6.75
CA ALA A 125 -11.79 6.70 -6.40
C ALA A 125 -13.20 7.06 -5.89
N GLY A 126 -14.17 6.15 -5.96
CA GLY A 126 -15.55 6.37 -5.50
C GLY A 126 -15.73 6.25 -3.98
N GLU A 127 -16.86 6.74 -3.49
CA GLU A 127 -17.17 6.84 -2.05
C GLU A 127 -17.23 5.48 -1.33
N GLY A 128 -17.61 4.41 -2.04
CA GLY A 128 -17.67 3.06 -1.47
C GLY A 128 -16.32 2.36 -1.32
N ALA A 129 -15.22 2.98 -1.77
CA ALA A 129 -13.87 2.44 -1.59
C ALA A 129 -13.34 2.77 -0.19
N GLU A 130 -12.47 1.90 0.33
CA GLU A 130 -11.69 2.17 1.53
C GLU A 130 -10.87 3.48 1.36
N LEU A 131 -10.74 4.25 2.44
CA LEU A 131 -10.28 5.63 2.38
C LEU A 131 -8.81 5.77 1.95
N GLU A 132 -7.92 4.87 2.35
CA GLU A 132 -6.52 4.89 1.94
C GLU A 132 -6.38 4.65 0.43
N ILE A 133 -7.02 3.59 -0.10
CA ILE A 133 -6.97 3.31 -1.54
C ILE A 133 -7.69 4.39 -2.37
N ARG A 134 -8.73 5.03 -1.80
CA ARG A 134 -9.42 6.16 -2.42
C ARG A 134 -8.53 7.38 -2.53
N ARG A 135 -7.83 7.76 -1.46
CA ARG A 135 -6.83 8.85 -1.47
C ARG A 135 -5.74 8.59 -2.51
N MET A 136 -5.23 7.35 -2.57
CA MET A 136 -4.24 6.95 -3.58
C MET A 136 -4.81 7.08 -5.01
N ALA A 137 -6.02 6.60 -5.26
CA ALA A 137 -6.66 6.68 -6.57
C ALA A 137 -6.89 8.14 -7.02
N VAL A 138 -7.34 9.02 -6.12
CA VAL A 138 -7.50 10.46 -6.41
C VAL A 138 -6.15 11.11 -6.73
N ALA A 139 -5.09 10.79 -5.99
CA ALA A 139 -3.74 11.28 -6.28
C ALA A 139 -3.25 10.80 -7.67
N VAL A 140 -3.47 9.54 -8.00
CA VAL A 140 -3.13 8.97 -9.31
C VAL A 140 -3.93 9.63 -10.44
N ILE A 141 -5.23 9.91 -10.25
CA ILE A 141 -6.04 10.66 -11.23
C ILE A 141 -5.40 12.00 -11.52
N ARG A 142 -4.99 12.77 -10.50
CA ARG A 142 -4.36 14.08 -10.71
C ARG A 142 -3.08 13.98 -11.54
N ILE A 143 -2.22 13.02 -11.22
CA ILE A 143 -0.96 12.78 -11.95
C ILE A 143 -1.24 12.41 -13.40
N LEU A 144 -2.12 11.43 -13.64
CA LEU A 144 -2.42 10.96 -15.00
C LEU A 144 -3.22 11.97 -15.82
N LYS A 145 -4.04 12.81 -15.19
CA LYS A 145 -4.69 13.96 -15.85
C LYS A 145 -3.68 14.99 -16.34
N ALA A 146 -2.65 15.27 -15.53
CA ALA A 146 -1.60 16.21 -15.92
C ALA A 146 -0.72 15.63 -17.04
N GLU A 147 -0.32 14.37 -16.91
CA GLU A 147 0.56 13.70 -17.88
C GLU A 147 -0.14 13.39 -19.21
N ALA A 148 -1.40 12.95 -19.17
CA ALA A 148 -2.09 12.37 -20.31
C ALA A 148 -3.57 12.81 -20.39
N PRO A 149 -3.85 14.11 -20.50
CA PRO A 149 -5.21 14.66 -20.39
C PRO A 149 -6.20 14.03 -21.37
N ALA A 150 -5.76 13.70 -22.60
CA ALA A 150 -6.61 13.06 -23.62
C ALA A 150 -7.27 11.75 -23.15
N PHE A 151 -6.72 11.08 -22.14
CA PHE A 151 -7.23 9.81 -21.61
C PHE A 151 -7.90 9.91 -20.24
N PHE A 152 -7.74 11.03 -19.52
CA PHE A 152 -8.16 11.13 -18.11
C PHE A 152 -8.88 12.44 -17.76
N SER A 153 -8.99 13.40 -18.70
CA SER A 153 -9.58 14.73 -18.43
C SER A 153 -11.01 14.69 -17.91
N ASP A 154 -11.74 13.64 -18.26
CA ASP A 154 -13.14 13.36 -17.94
C ASP A 154 -13.39 12.91 -16.48
N PHE A 155 -12.34 12.57 -15.72
CA PHE A 155 -12.46 12.37 -14.29
C PHE A 155 -12.68 13.69 -13.56
N GLU A 156 -13.73 13.78 -12.77
CA GLU A 156 -14.03 14.92 -11.89
C GLU A 156 -13.71 14.52 -10.45
N VAL A 157 -12.85 15.30 -9.78
CA VAL A 157 -12.59 15.16 -8.34
C VAL A 157 -13.55 16.08 -7.60
N TYR A 158 -14.20 15.57 -6.57
CA TYR A 158 -15.22 16.28 -5.79
C TYR A 158 -15.10 15.94 -4.29
N GLU A 159 -15.74 16.76 -3.45
CA GLU A 159 -15.89 16.47 -2.01
C GLU A 159 -17.14 15.61 -1.80
N ALA A 160 -16.94 14.41 -1.26
CA ALA A 160 -17.99 13.44 -0.97
C ALA A 160 -18.77 13.77 0.31
N ALA A 161 -19.84 13.02 0.57
CA ALA A 161 -20.69 13.21 1.76
C ALA A 161 -19.94 13.00 3.09
N ASP A 162 -18.82 12.28 3.08
CA ASP A 162 -17.93 12.08 4.22
C ASP A 162 -16.86 13.18 4.38
N HIS A 163 -16.98 14.29 3.64
CA HIS A 163 -16.04 15.43 3.63
C HIS A 163 -14.62 15.08 3.21
N ARG A 164 -14.48 14.03 2.39
CA ARG A 164 -13.20 13.62 1.82
C ARG A 164 -13.30 13.63 0.30
N GLU A 165 -12.15 13.62 -0.34
CA GLU A 165 -12.11 13.62 -1.80
C GLU A 165 -12.50 12.25 -2.36
N ALA A 166 -13.32 12.30 -3.42
CA ALA A 166 -13.66 11.20 -4.29
C ALA A 166 -13.53 11.65 -5.75
N ALA A 167 -13.62 10.71 -6.69
CA ALA A 167 -13.69 11.05 -8.10
C ALA A 167 -14.65 10.16 -8.87
N ARG A 168 -15.22 10.72 -9.94
CA ARG A 168 -16.11 10.02 -10.88
C ARG A 168 -15.72 10.33 -12.32
N SER A 169 -15.95 9.38 -13.22
CA SER A 169 -15.80 9.61 -14.66
C SER A 169 -17.11 10.14 -15.23
N SER A 170 -17.06 11.20 -16.02
CA SER A 170 -18.24 11.73 -16.74
C SER A 170 -18.68 10.84 -17.90
N TYR A 171 -17.79 9.98 -18.41
CA TYR A 171 -18.11 8.97 -19.41
C TYR A 171 -17.91 7.57 -18.81
N HIS A 172 -19.00 6.84 -18.60
CA HIS A 172 -18.94 5.44 -18.20
C HIS A 172 -18.74 4.54 -19.41
N LYS A 173 -18.02 3.44 -19.24
CA LYS A 173 -18.01 2.35 -20.23
C LYS A 173 -19.44 1.83 -20.38
N VAL A 174 -19.95 1.87 -21.62
CA VAL A 174 -21.06 1.02 -22.07
C VAL A 174 -20.56 -0.43 -22.12
#